data_AF-C5FPX9-F1
#
_entry.id   AF-C5FPX9-F1
#
_cell.length_a   1.000
_cell.length_b   1.000
_cell.length_c   1.000
_cell.angle_alpha   90.00
_cell.angle_beta   90.00
_cell.angle_gamma   90.00
#
_symmetry.space_group_name_H-M   'P 1'
#
loop_
_entity.id
_entity.type
_entity.pdbx_description
1 polymer ?
#
loop_
_entity_poly.entity_id
_entity_poly.type
_entity_poly.pdbx_seq_one_letter_code
_entity_poly.pdbx_strand_id
1 'polypeptide(L)'
;MASLKEYALKAASKARSHVLTHSHNIYPWLFVRNCEEIEEVFIKWLRDRANLDRVSEQTGTRFAEDPFNNLVQKFAIVWTQKTGKLERPFPGKYLVILALDRLDSDNGLPILQDKSGLPVGFLDPGDFVVISGDDTVILGDGSGGITLFIILNFS
;
A
#
# COMPACT_ATOMS: atom_id res chain seq x y z
N MET A 1 -20.69 12.51 -3.07
CA MET A 1 -19.76 11.45 -3.49
C MET A 1 -19.03 10.96 -2.25
N ALA A 2 -18.90 9.65 -2.04
CA ALA A 2 -18.14 9.11 -0.91
C ALA A 2 -16.64 9.47 -1.03
N SER A 3 -15.97 9.72 0.09
CA SER A 3 -14.56 10.03 0.27
C SER A 3 -13.67 8.79 0.12
N LEU A 4 -12.37 8.96 -0.16
CA LEU A 4 -11.44 7.81 -0.25
C LEU A 4 -11.43 6.97 1.03
N LYS A 5 -11.55 7.63 2.19
CA LYS A 5 -11.70 7.00 3.51
C LYS A 5 -12.89 6.04 3.59
N GLU A 6 -14.06 6.43 3.08
CA GLU A 6 -15.25 5.57 3.08
C GLU A 6 -15.08 4.34 2.18
N TYR A 7 -14.45 4.49 1.01
CA TYR A 7 -14.14 3.36 0.13
C TYR A 7 -13.10 2.42 0.78
N ALA A 8 -12.07 2.97 1.40
CA ALA A 8 -11.05 2.23 2.12
C ALA A 8 -11.67 1.34 3.22
N LEU A 9 -12.49 1.92 4.09
CA LEU A 9 -13.18 1.20 5.17
C LEU A 9 -14.12 0.10 4.65
N LYS A 10 -14.87 0.38 3.57
CA LYS A 10 -15.72 -0.62 2.90
C LYS A 10 -14.88 -1.80 2.38
N ALA A 11 -13.79 -1.51 1.69
CA ALA A 11 -12.88 -2.52 1.17
C ALA A 11 -12.19 -3.32 2.29
N ALA A 12 -11.81 -2.69 3.41
CA ALA A 12 -11.25 -3.39 4.57
C ALA A 12 -12.25 -4.38 5.18
N SER A 13 -13.50 -3.97 5.40
CA SER A 13 -14.55 -4.85 5.92
C SER A 13 -14.74 -6.10 5.07
N LYS A 14 -14.69 -5.95 3.74
CA LYS A 14 -14.77 -7.05 2.78
C LYS A 14 -13.50 -7.90 2.76
N ALA A 15 -12.32 -7.28 2.68
CA ALA A 15 -11.05 -7.99 2.71
C ALA A 15 -10.84 -8.83 3.98
N ARG A 16 -11.39 -8.41 5.14
CA ARG A 16 -11.44 -9.21 6.37
C ARG A 16 -12.21 -10.52 6.20
N SER A 17 -13.31 -10.48 5.44
CA SER A 17 -14.19 -11.64 5.25
C SER A 17 -13.60 -12.68 4.28
N HIS A 18 -12.64 -12.30 3.43
CA HIS A 18 -12.02 -13.19 2.44
C HIS A 18 -10.73 -13.85 2.98
N VAL A 19 -10.87 -14.79 3.90
CA VAL A 19 -9.72 -15.46 4.54
C VAL A 19 -9.00 -16.42 3.58
N LEU A 20 -8.08 -15.90 2.76
CA LEU A 20 -7.04 -16.69 2.09
C LEU A 20 -5.78 -16.78 2.96
N THR A 21 -5.41 -17.98 3.36
CA THR A 21 -4.28 -18.26 4.28
C THR A 21 -2.93 -18.46 3.58
N HIS A 22 -2.86 -18.28 2.26
CA HIS A 22 -1.68 -18.66 1.47
C HIS A 22 -0.91 -17.42 1.02
N SER A 23 0.41 -17.48 1.11
CA SER A 23 1.29 -16.42 0.62
C SER A 23 1.30 -16.38 -0.91
N HIS A 24 1.59 -15.21 -1.47
CA HIS A 24 1.72 -15.01 -2.91
C HIS A 24 2.86 -15.85 -3.50
N ASN A 25 2.62 -16.46 -4.68
CA ASN A 25 3.57 -17.38 -5.32
C ASN A 25 4.92 -16.76 -5.65
N ILE A 26 4.94 -15.48 -6.02
CA ILE A 26 6.16 -14.73 -6.37
C ILE A 26 6.73 -13.97 -5.16
N TYR A 27 5.86 -13.62 -4.21
CA TYR A 27 6.21 -12.77 -3.07
C TYR A 27 5.80 -13.51 -1.78
N PRO A 28 6.61 -14.47 -1.29
CA PRO A 28 6.20 -15.34 -0.18
C PRO A 28 5.91 -14.62 1.15
N TRP A 29 6.31 -13.35 1.25
CA TRP A 29 6.04 -12.48 2.38
C TRP A 29 4.67 -11.78 2.28
N LEU A 30 4.06 -11.71 1.09
CA LEU A 30 2.74 -11.12 0.88
C LEU A 30 1.62 -12.13 1.13
N PHE A 31 0.68 -11.77 2.01
CA PHE A 31 -0.55 -12.52 2.24
C PHE A 31 -1.71 -11.77 1.59
N VAL A 32 -1.99 -12.15 0.35
CA VAL A 32 -2.97 -11.46 -0.49
C VAL A 32 -4.39 -11.89 -0.13
N ARG A 33 -5.29 -10.91 -0.10
CA ARG A 33 -6.74 -11.13 0.00
C ARG A 33 -7.34 -10.99 -1.39
N ASN A 34 -8.13 -11.98 -1.79
CA ASN A 34 -8.93 -11.87 -3.01
C ASN A 34 -10.16 -11.01 -2.70
N CYS A 35 -10.06 -9.72 -2.98
CA CYS A 35 -11.07 -8.71 -2.66
C CYS A 35 -11.21 -7.79 -3.88
N GLU A 36 -12.33 -7.85 -4.58
CA GLU A 36 -12.57 -7.05 -5.79
C GLU A 36 -12.82 -5.57 -5.46
N GLU A 37 -13.32 -5.28 -4.25
CA GLU A 37 -13.65 -3.93 -3.80
C GLU A 37 -12.43 -2.99 -3.70
N ILE A 38 -11.21 -3.54 -3.73
CA ILE A 38 -10.00 -2.70 -3.83
C ILE A 38 -9.89 -1.97 -5.16
N GLU A 39 -10.58 -2.44 -6.20
CA GLU A 39 -10.59 -1.80 -7.51
C GLU A 39 -11.21 -0.40 -7.42
N GLU A 40 -12.32 -0.26 -6.69
CA GLU A 40 -12.98 1.03 -6.47
C GLU A 40 -12.06 2.01 -5.73
N VAL A 41 -11.37 1.52 -4.69
CA VAL A 41 -10.39 2.32 -3.92
C VAL A 41 -9.26 2.77 -4.82
N PHE A 42 -8.68 1.85 -5.60
CA PHE A 42 -7.58 2.11 -6.51
C PHE A 42 -7.96 3.14 -7.57
N ILE A 43 -9.07 2.94 -8.29
CA ILE A 43 -9.53 3.85 -9.34
C ILE A 43 -9.77 5.23 -8.76
N LYS A 44 -10.36 5.32 -7.56
CA LYS A 44 -10.61 6.60 -6.90
C LYS A 44 -9.31 7.29 -6.48
N TRP A 45 -8.37 6.55 -5.91
CA TRP A 45 -7.07 7.08 -5.53
C TRP A 45 -6.29 7.60 -6.75
N LEU A 46 -6.28 6.83 -7.84
CA LEU A 46 -5.54 7.15 -9.07
C LEU A 46 -6.15 8.32 -9.85
N ARG A 47 -7.48 8.54 -9.75
CA ARG A 47 -8.16 9.69 -10.38
C ARG A 47 -8.05 10.98 -9.58
N ASP A 48 -7.56 10.92 -8.36
CA ASP A 48 -7.36 12.10 -7.53
C ASP A 48 -6.01 12.75 -7.84
N ARG A 49 -6.08 13.93 -8.47
CA ARG A 49 -4.89 14.69 -8.88
C ARG A 49 -3.97 15.04 -7.70
N ALA A 50 -4.52 15.30 -6.51
CA ALA A 50 -3.71 15.60 -5.34
C ALA A 50 -2.84 14.41 -4.93
N ASN A 51 -3.34 13.18 -5.10
CA ASN A 51 -2.57 11.98 -4.84
C ASN A 51 -1.45 11.80 -5.87
N LEU A 52 -1.76 11.99 -7.16
CA LEU A 52 -0.76 11.89 -8.23
C LEU A 52 0.35 12.93 -8.09
N ASP A 53 -0.03 14.17 -7.77
CA ASP A 53 0.92 15.28 -7.54
C ASP A 53 1.81 14.97 -6.34
N ARG A 54 1.24 14.46 -5.24
CA ARG A 54 1.99 14.05 -4.04
C ARG A 54 2.96 12.90 -4.33
N VAL A 55 2.56 11.88 -5.09
CA VAL A 55 3.46 10.80 -5.50
C VAL A 55 4.58 11.36 -6.37
N SER A 56 4.25 12.18 -7.36
CA SER A 56 5.24 12.78 -8.27
C SER A 56 6.26 13.65 -7.52
N GLU A 57 5.82 14.40 -6.51
CA GLU A 57 6.70 15.18 -5.63
C GLU A 57 7.64 14.28 -4.82
N GLN A 58 7.13 13.15 -4.30
CA GLN A 58 7.92 12.23 -3.48
C GLN A 58 8.93 11.40 -4.29
N THR A 59 8.59 11.03 -5.53
CA THR A 59 9.45 10.21 -6.39
C THR A 59 10.34 11.03 -7.32
N GLY A 60 10.01 12.31 -7.54
CA GLY A 60 10.67 13.15 -8.55
C GLY A 60 10.34 12.75 -10.00
N THR A 61 9.36 11.87 -10.21
CA THR A 61 8.94 11.36 -11.52
C THR A 61 7.51 11.79 -11.83
N ARG A 62 7.12 11.78 -13.11
CA ARG A 62 5.76 12.10 -13.53
C ARG A 62 5.04 10.85 -13.99
N PHE A 63 3.73 10.81 -13.76
CA PHE A 63 2.85 9.84 -14.39
C PHE A 63 2.79 10.05 -15.91
N ALA A 64 2.49 8.97 -16.64
CA ALA A 64 2.11 9.02 -18.03
C ALA A 64 0.79 9.78 -18.22
N GLU A 65 0.45 10.10 -19.47
CA GLU A 65 -0.81 10.79 -19.81
C GLU A 65 -2.03 10.04 -19.27
N ASP A 66 -2.01 8.72 -19.39
CA ASP A 66 -2.91 7.83 -18.66
C ASP A 66 -2.15 7.22 -17.45
N PRO A 67 -2.48 7.63 -16.20
CA PRO A 67 -1.81 7.12 -14.99
C PRO A 67 -1.94 5.61 -14.80
N PHE A 68 -2.93 4.96 -15.42
CA PHE A 68 -3.07 3.50 -15.36
C PHE A 68 -1.89 2.78 -16.01
N ASN A 69 -1.19 3.41 -16.96
CA ASN A 69 -0.01 2.84 -17.60
C ASN A 69 1.20 2.74 -16.67
N ASN A 70 1.21 3.46 -15.54
CA ASN A 70 2.25 3.34 -14.53
C ASN A 70 1.99 2.19 -13.54
N LEU A 71 0.80 1.59 -13.53
CA LEU A 71 0.47 0.49 -12.64
C LEU A 71 1.13 -0.81 -13.13
N VAL A 72 1.92 -1.44 -12.27
CA VAL A 72 2.46 -2.79 -12.51
C VAL A 72 1.50 -3.83 -11.93
N GLN A 73 1.23 -3.73 -10.64
CA GLN A 73 0.45 -4.69 -9.87
C GLN A 73 -0.22 -3.97 -8.68
N LYS A 74 -1.32 -4.53 -8.19
CA LYS A 74 -1.94 -4.10 -6.94
C LYS A 74 -2.45 -5.29 -6.14
N PHE A 75 -2.34 -5.21 -4.82
CA PHE A 75 -2.72 -6.29 -3.92
C PHE A 75 -3.41 -5.75 -2.67
N ALA A 76 -4.57 -6.30 -2.32
CA ALA A 76 -5.05 -6.21 -0.95
C ALA A 76 -4.23 -7.17 -0.10
N ILE A 77 -3.62 -6.69 0.97
CA ILE A 77 -2.80 -7.54 1.84
C ILE A 77 -3.23 -7.37 3.29
N VAL A 78 -3.04 -8.44 4.06
CA VAL A 78 -3.09 -8.36 5.51
C VAL A 78 -1.66 -8.50 6.02
N TRP A 79 -1.28 -7.58 6.89
CA TRP A 79 -0.03 -7.71 7.62
C TRP A 79 -0.14 -8.88 8.59
N THR A 80 0.77 -9.84 8.43
CA THR A 80 0.90 -11.00 9.32
C THR A 80 2.02 -10.73 10.31
N GLN A 81 2.08 -11.49 11.40
CA GLN A 81 3.14 -11.44 12.43
C GLN A 81 4.54 -11.85 11.90
N LYS A 82 4.81 -11.70 10.61
CA LYS A 82 6.14 -11.86 10.02
C LYS A 82 6.97 -10.64 10.39
N THR A 83 7.84 -10.83 11.36
CA THR A 83 8.89 -9.87 11.70
C THR A 83 10.09 -10.05 10.77
N GLY A 84 10.88 -8.99 10.62
CA GLY A 84 12.19 -9.06 9.98
C GLY A 84 12.43 -7.99 8.94
N LYS A 85 13.48 -8.19 8.15
CA LYS A 85 13.90 -7.26 7.11
C LYS A 85 13.55 -7.81 5.75
N LEU A 86 12.92 -6.98 4.94
CA LEU A 86 12.60 -7.28 3.56
C LEU A 86 13.47 -6.38 2.68
N GLU A 87 14.56 -6.95 2.17
CA GLU A 87 15.49 -6.24 1.30
C GLU A 87 14.90 -6.10 -0.10
N ARG A 88 14.79 -4.85 -0.58
CA ARG A 88 14.36 -4.50 -1.94
C ARG A 88 13.08 -5.25 -2.37
N PRO A 89 11.93 -5.02 -1.72
CA PRO A 89 10.69 -5.77 -1.98
C PRO A 89 10.23 -5.69 -3.44
N PHE A 90 10.51 -4.57 -4.12
CA PHE A 90 10.13 -4.32 -5.51
C PHE A 90 11.24 -3.56 -6.24
N PRO A 91 12.35 -4.22 -6.62
CA PRO A 91 13.53 -3.53 -7.15
C PRO A 91 13.20 -2.67 -8.38
N GLY A 92 13.70 -1.43 -8.42
CA GLY A 92 13.49 -0.48 -9.51
C GLY A 92 12.07 0.05 -9.67
N LYS A 93 11.19 -0.17 -8.67
CA LYS A 93 9.78 0.26 -8.68
C LYS A 93 9.48 1.09 -7.44
N TYR A 94 8.31 1.71 -7.41
CA TYR A 94 7.81 2.39 -6.22
C TYR A 94 6.63 1.62 -5.65
N LEU A 95 6.55 1.56 -4.32
CA LEU A 95 5.44 0.97 -3.60
C LEU A 95 4.65 2.07 -2.91
N VAL A 96 3.37 2.16 -3.23
CA VAL A 96 2.40 2.93 -2.45
C VAL A 96 1.73 1.97 -1.47
N ILE A 97 1.84 2.27 -0.18
CA ILE A 97 1.13 1.57 0.89
C ILE A 97 -0.06 2.43 1.28
N LEU A 98 -1.25 2.07 0.80
CA LEU A 98 -2.50 2.74 1.11
C LEU A 98 -3.23 2.00 2.23
N ALA A 99 -3.56 2.72 3.30
CA ALA A 99 -4.28 2.19 4.44
C ALA A 99 -5.75 1.94 4.10
N LEU A 100 -6.19 0.67 4.12
CA LEU A 100 -7.62 0.35 4.01
C LEU A 100 -8.31 0.40 5.39
N ASP A 101 -7.55 0.10 6.43
CA ASP A 101 -7.91 0.31 7.82
C ASP A 101 -6.87 1.19 8.52
N ARG A 102 -7.13 1.65 9.74
CA ARG A 102 -6.14 2.36 10.54
C ARG A 102 -4.91 1.47 10.76
N LEU A 103 -3.73 1.95 10.40
CA LEU A 103 -2.46 1.25 10.61
C LEU A 103 -1.61 2.01 11.61
N ASP A 104 -0.90 1.28 12.46
CA ASP A 104 0.16 1.75 13.35
C ASP A 104 1.12 0.59 13.62
N SER A 105 2.10 0.79 14.51
CA SER A 105 3.09 -0.24 14.85
C SER A 105 2.47 -1.57 15.27
N ASP A 106 1.32 -1.53 15.93
CA ASP A 106 0.66 -2.70 16.50
C ASP A 106 -0.26 -3.37 15.47
N ASN A 107 -0.73 -2.59 14.47
CA ASN A 107 -1.61 -3.05 13.41
C ASN A 107 -0.90 -3.21 12.06
N GLY A 108 0.41 -3.49 12.07
CA GLY A 108 1.15 -3.94 10.89
C GLY A 108 1.69 -2.83 9.98
N LEU A 109 1.69 -1.57 10.42
CA LEU A 109 2.48 -0.54 9.72
C LEU A 109 3.97 -0.89 9.86
N PRO A 110 4.71 -1.06 8.75
CA PRO A 110 6.16 -1.26 8.83
C PRO A 110 6.84 -0.03 9.45
N ILE A 111 8.07 -0.20 9.92
CA ILE A 111 8.87 0.93 10.39
C ILE A 111 9.33 1.71 9.16
N LEU A 112 8.60 2.78 8.86
CA LEU A 112 8.81 3.63 7.70
C LEU A 112 9.21 5.03 8.14
N GLN A 113 10.00 5.69 7.30
CA GLN A 113 10.31 7.11 7.42
C GLN A 113 9.64 7.85 6.27
N ASP A 114 9.16 9.06 6.53
CA ASP A 114 8.69 9.96 5.48
C ASP A 114 9.86 10.60 4.73
N LYS A 115 9.54 11.47 3.75
CA LYS A 115 10.53 12.21 2.95
C LYS A 115 11.45 13.12 3.77
N SER A 116 11.05 13.48 4.98
CA SER A 116 11.84 14.28 5.92
C SER A 116 12.65 13.42 6.90
N GLY A 117 12.60 12.09 6.77
CA GLY A 117 13.26 11.15 7.67
C GLY A 117 12.52 10.94 9.00
N LEU A 118 11.32 11.50 9.15
CA LEU A 118 10.51 11.34 10.36
C LEU A 118 9.75 10.01 10.33
N PRO A 119 9.63 9.30 11.45
CA PRO A 119 8.92 8.03 11.49
C PRO A 119 7.43 8.23 11.19
N VAL A 120 6.88 7.39 10.32
CA VAL A 120 5.43 7.32 10.08
C VAL A 120 4.82 6.49 11.20
N GLY A 121 4.19 7.15 12.18
CA GLY A 121 3.64 6.48 13.37
C GLY A 121 2.29 5.80 13.14
N PHE A 122 1.47 6.33 12.24
CA PHE A 122 0.17 5.75 11.89
C PHE A 122 -0.29 6.23 10.51
N LEU A 123 -1.26 5.53 9.91
CA LEU A 123 -2.00 5.93 8.71
C LEU A 123 -3.50 5.72 8.96
N ASP A 124 -4.31 6.75 8.75
CA ASP A 124 -5.77 6.60 8.78
C ASP A 124 -6.27 5.96 7.47
N PRO A 125 -7.48 5.36 7.46
CA PRO A 125 -8.03 4.80 6.23
C PRO A 125 -8.11 5.84 5.11
N GLY A 126 -7.53 5.51 3.95
CA GLY A 126 -7.39 6.39 2.79
C GLY A 126 -6.06 7.16 2.74
N ASP A 127 -5.31 7.22 3.84
CA ASP A 127 -3.95 7.75 3.82
C ASP A 127 -3.00 6.77 3.15
N PHE A 128 -1.88 7.30 2.64
CA PHE A 128 -0.85 6.49 2.03
C PHE A 128 0.55 7.06 2.25
N VAL A 129 1.53 6.17 2.11
CA VAL A 129 2.94 6.51 2.02
C VAL A 129 3.53 5.89 0.75
N VAL A 130 4.52 6.56 0.17
CA VAL A 130 5.29 6.05 -0.97
C VAL A 130 6.69 5.72 -0.49
N ILE A 131 7.18 4.55 -0.85
CA ILE A 131 8.56 4.14 -0.59
C ILE A 131 9.19 3.62 -1.88
N SER A 132 10.53 3.69 -1.96
CA SER A 132 11.23 2.98 -3.02
C SER A 132 11.14 1.49 -2.78
N GLY A 133 10.85 0.72 -3.82
CA GLY A 133 10.91 -0.73 -3.77
C GLY A 133 12.35 -1.27 -3.69
N ASP A 134 13.36 -0.41 -3.81
CA ASP A 134 14.76 -0.71 -3.49
C ASP A 134 15.11 -0.47 -2.01
N ASP A 135 14.22 0.15 -1.22
CA ASP A 135 14.48 0.36 0.19
C ASP A 135 14.25 -0.93 0.98
N THR A 136 14.98 -1.09 2.09
CA THR A 136 14.70 -2.18 3.02
C THR A 136 13.48 -1.83 3.85
N VAL A 137 12.46 -2.68 3.82
CA VAL A 137 11.27 -2.54 4.67
C VAL A 137 11.49 -3.37 5.94
N ILE A 138 11.36 -2.72 7.10
CA ILE A 138 11.45 -3.40 8.40
C ILE A 138 10.02 -3.70 8.87
N LEU A 139 9.70 -5.00 8.92
CA LEU A 139 8.41 -5.49 9.38
C LEU A 139 8.42 -5.62 10.91
N GLY A 140 7.43 -4.98 11.54
CA GLY A 140 7.18 -5.08 12.98
C GLY A 140 6.48 -6.38 13.35
N ASP A 141 6.25 -6.57 14.65
CA ASP A 141 5.50 -7.69 15.22
C ASP A 141 3.98 -7.48 15.23
N GLY A 142 3.53 -6.27 14.87
CA GLY A 142 2.13 -5.93 14.66
C GLY A 142 1.46 -6.72 13.52
N SER A 143 0.16 -6.97 13.65
CA SER A 143 -0.60 -7.75 12.67
C SER A 143 -2.06 -7.34 12.60
N GLY A 144 -2.71 -7.65 11.48
CA GLY A 144 -4.17 -7.49 11.33
C GLY A 144 -4.62 -6.28 10.53
N GLY A 145 -3.73 -5.31 10.29
CA GLY A 145 -4.01 -4.18 9.41
C GLY A 145 -4.15 -4.63 7.97
N ILE A 146 -5.08 -3.99 7.26
CA ILE A 146 -5.32 -4.24 5.85
C ILE A 146 -4.82 -3.06 5.05
N THR A 147 -4.01 -3.37 4.04
CA THR A 147 -3.47 -2.37 3.14
C THR A 147 -3.70 -2.73 1.68
N LEU A 148 -3.76 -1.71 0.86
CA LEU A 148 -3.68 -1.83 -0.59
C LEU A 148 -2.28 -1.45 -1.00
N PHE A 149 -1.56 -2.43 -1.52
CA PHE A 149 -0.28 -2.24 -2.17
C PHE A 149 -0.51 -1.86 -3.62
N ILE A 150 0.06 -0.75 -4.05
CA ILE A 150 0.04 -0.30 -5.45
C ILE A 150 1.49 -0.17 -5.89
N ILE A 151 1.89 -1.00 -6.86
CA ILE A 151 3.26 -1.04 -7.36
C ILE A 151 3.31 -0.26 -8.66
N LEU A 152 4.14 0.78 -8.68
CA LEU A 152 4.26 1.72 -9.79
C LEU A 152 5.61 1.57 -10.47
N ASN A 153 5.61 1.71 -11.80
CA ASN A 153 6.82 1.84 -12.60
C ASN A 153 6.77 3.16 -13.39
N PHE A 154 7.87 3.92 -13.31
CA PHE A 154 8.08 5.16 -14.06
C PHE A 154 9.20 5.05 -15.10
N SER A 155 9.77 3.84 -15.25
CA SER A 155 10.79 3.50 -16.25
C SER A 155 10.14 3.09 -17.57
#